data_AF-A0AAV5VZ29-F1
#
_entry.id   AF-A0AAV5VZ29-F1
#
_cell.length_a   1.000
_cell.length_b   1.000
_cell.length_c   1.000
_cell.angle_alpha   90.00
_cell.angle_beta   90.00
_cell.angle_gamma   90.00
#
_symmetry.space_group_name_H-M   'P 1'
#
loop_
_entity.id
_entity.type
_entity.pdbx_description
1 polymer ?
#
loop_
_entity_poly.entity_id
_entity_poly.type
_entity_poly.pdbx_seq_one_letter_code
_entity_poly.pdbx_strand_id
1 'polypeptide(L)'
;MNIVADTYTVDVIYPVVWIIFFILHLILDWNRRRCGHVSAGIQHLSFILFTICGLPEFAHHIEKQVPTIIFAMYMPFWLFVALQTLLYAWADIRSHKAEKSAELDSSFINRLTIWWFNGVQIIGSKRDLQMEDLHELNRGATSEHLAVLFEKYWLPVMKAYQSKKILHK
;
A
#
# COMPACT_ATOMS: atom_id res chain seq x y z
N MET A 1 41.72 -17.88 -22.78
CA MET A 1 40.78 -17.05 -23.56
C MET A 1 40.06 -16.16 -22.56
N ASN A 2 40.32 -14.85 -22.60
CA ASN A 2 40.00 -13.90 -21.53
C ASN A 2 38.48 -13.69 -21.40
N ILE A 3 37.85 -14.31 -20.40
CA ILE A 3 36.40 -14.16 -20.11
C ILE A 3 36.13 -12.91 -19.24
N VAL A 4 37.15 -12.10 -18.95
CA VAL A 4 37.07 -10.97 -18.00
C VAL A 4 36.97 -9.60 -18.71
N ALA A 5 37.08 -9.57 -20.04
CA ALA A 5 37.34 -8.32 -20.78
C ALA A 5 36.12 -7.50 -21.24
N ASP A 6 34.88 -8.00 -21.10
CA ASP A 6 33.67 -7.29 -21.55
C ASP A 6 32.63 -7.12 -20.44
N THR A 7 33.08 -6.93 -19.20
CA THR A 7 32.18 -6.45 -18.13
C THR A 7 32.13 -4.93 -18.21
N TYR A 8 31.05 -4.38 -18.78
CA TYR A 8 30.84 -2.95 -18.78
C TYR A 8 30.66 -2.49 -17.33
N THR A 9 31.26 -1.35 -16.96
CA THR A 9 31.13 -0.78 -15.60
C THR A 9 29.66 -0.65 -15.18
N VAL A 10 28.77 -0.42 -16.15
CA VAL A 10 27.33 -0.33 -15.98
C VAL A 10 26.72 -1.61 -15.39
N ASP A 11 27.17 -2.79 -15.83
CA ASP A 11 26.62 -4.08 -15.39
C ASP A 11 26.88 -4.36 -13.90
N VAL A 12 27.93 -3.74 -13.35
CA VAL A 12 28.33 -3.84 -11.94
C VAL A 12 27.75 -2.70 -11.09
N ILE A 13 27.67 -1.49 -11.64
CA ILE A 13 27.09 -0.34 -10.91
C ILE A 13 25.61 -0.55 -10.64
N TYR A 14 24.86 -1.03 -11.63
CA TYR A 14 23.41 -1.18 -11.54
C TYR A 14 22.93 -2.07 -10.36
N PRO A 15 23.46 -3.29 -10.12
CA PRO A 15 23.04 -4.09 -8.97
C PRO A 15 23.45 -3.46 -7.64
N VAL A 16 24.56 -2.72 -7.59
CA VAL A 16 24.98 -1.98 -6.38
C VAL A 16 23.98 -0.87 -6.04
N VAL A 17 23.53 -0.12 -7.04
CA VAL A 17 22.49 0.91 -6.85
C VAL A 17 21.20 0.28 -6.34
N TRP A 18 20.79 -0.87 -6.89
CA TRP A 18 19.63 -1.61 -6.40
C TRP A 18 19.76 -2.03 -4.95
N ILE A 19 20.89 -2.61 -4.54
CA ILE A 19 21.14 -3.00 -3.15
C ILE A 19 20.97 -1.80 -2.20
N ILE A 20 21.53 -0.64 -2.56
CA ILE A 20 21.39 0.59 -1.76
C ILE A 20 19.92 1.00 -1.66
N PHE A 21 19.18 0.98 -2.79
CA PHE A 21 17.76 1.33 -2.83
C PHE A 21 16.92 0.43 -1.90
N PHE A 22 17.16 -0.89 -1.90
CA PHE A 22 16.42 -1.81 -1.02
C PHE A 22 16.75 -1.64 0.45
N ILE A 23 18.02 -1.38 0.78
CA ILE A 23 18.40 -1.10 2.17
C ILE A 23 17.68 0.17 2.66
N LEU A 24 17.68 1.23 1.85
CA LEU A 24 16.97 2.47 2.18
C LEU A 24 15.46 2.21 2.34
N HIS A 25 14.88 1.45 1.40
CA HIS A 25 13.47 1.09 1.45
C HIS A 25 13.11 0.31 2.73
N LEU A 26 13.93 -0.67 3.12
CA LEU A 26 13.75 -1.43 4.36
C LEU A 26 13.87 -0.53 5.61
N ILE A 27 14.80 0.43 5.61
CA ILE A 27 14.95 1.40 6.71
C ILE A 27 13.71 2.29 6.82
N LEU A 28 13.21 2.79 5.69
CA LEU A 28 11.99 3.60 5.66
C LEU A 28 10.79 2.80 6.14
N ASP A 29 10.63 1.57 5.69
CA ASP A 29 9.58 0.65 6.14
C ASP A 29 9.65 0.37 7.64
N TRP A 30 10.84 0.09 8.15
CA TRP A 30 11.07 -0.12 9.56
C TRP A 30 10.66 1.10 10.39
N ASN A 31 11.06 2.30 9.96
CA ASN A 31 10.70 3.54 10.63
C ASN A 31 9.19 3.80 10.58
N ARG A 32 8.55 3.54 9.43
CA ARG A 32 7.09 3.69 9.26
C ARG A 32 6.31 2.76 10.18
N ARG A 33 6.74 1.50 10.29
CA ARG A 33 6.16 0.52 11.20
C ARG A 33 6.28 0.98 12.66
N ARG A 34 7.42 1.56 13.06
CA ARG A 34 7.58 2.15 14.40
C ARG A 34 6.68 3.36 14.66
N CYS A 35 6.45 4.19 13.65
CA CYS A 35 5.54 5.34 13.75
C CYS A 35 4.05 4.97 13.65
N GLY A 36 3.71 3.70 13.38
CA GLY A 36 2.32 3.25 13.24
C GLY A 36 1.61 3.75 11.98
N HIS A 37 2.36 4.21 10.97
CA HIS A 37 1.77 4.63 9.70
C HIS A 37 1.36 3.42 8.87
N VAL A 38 0.06 3.30 8.57
CA VAL A 38 -0.46 2.24 7.71
C VAL A 38 -0.38 2.68 6.25
N SER A 39 0.59 2.13 5.52
CA SER A 39 0.87 2.50 4.13
C SER A 39 1.08 1.34 3.18
N ALA A 40 0.87 0.11 3.64
CA ALA A 40 1.09 -1.10 2.87
C ALA A 40 0.45 -1.06 1.48
N GLY A 41 -0.67 -0.35 1.32
CA GLY A 41 -1.36 -0.22 0.03
C GLY A 41 -0.58 0.49 -1.06
N ILE A 42 -0.06 1.69 -0.78
CA ILE A 42 0.72 2.45 -1.76
C ILE A 42 2.00 1.68 -2.11
N GLN A 43 2.60 1.04 -1.11
CA GLN A 43 3.81 0.25 -1.30
C GLN A 43 3.52 -0.96 -2.18
N HIS A 44 2.46 -1.70 -1.89
CA HIS A 44 2.03 -2.84 -2.69
C HIS A 44 1.79 -2.45 -4.16
N LEU A 45 1.07 -1.35 -4.42
CA LEU A 45 0.84 -0.86 -5.79
C LEU A 45 2.13 -0.46 -6.50
N SER A 46 3.03 0.27 -5.82
CA SER A 46 4.32 0.66 -6.37
C SER A 46 5.18 -0.55 -6.73
N PHE A 47 5.18 -1.58 -5.88
CA PHE A 47 5.93 -2.81 -6.14
C PHE A 47 5.33 -3.63 -7.29
N ILE A 48 4.00 -3.71 -7.40
CA ILE A 48 3.34 -4.35 -8.56
C ILE A 48 3.76 -3.64 -9.85
N LEU A 49 3.66 -2.31 -9.89
CA LEU A 49 4.06 -1.54 -11.06
C LEU A 49 5.53 -1.76 -11.39
N PHE A 50 6.38 -1.77 -10.37
CA PHE A 50 7.80 -2.03 -10.50
C PHE A 50 8.09 -3.42 -11.08
N THR A 51 7.40 -4.47 -10.59
CA THR A 51 7.49 -5.82 -11.15
C THR A 51 7.08 -5.83 -12.62
N ILE A 52 5.94 -5.22 -12.97
CA ILE A 52 5.46 -5.16 -14.36
C ILE A 52 6.49 -4.47 -15.27
N CYS A 53 7.06 -3.35 -14.83
CA CYS A 53 8.02 -2.58 -15.60
C CYS A 53 9.37 -3.30 -15.78
N GLY A 54 9.83 -4.07 -14.79
CA GLY A 54 11.13 -4.76 -14.88
C GLY A 54 11.04 -6.20 -15.42
N LEU A 55 9.85 -6.77 -15.61
CA LEU A 55 9.69 -8.10 -16.23
C LEU A 55 10.43 -8.28 -17.57
N PRO A 56 10.45 -7.30 -18.50
CA PRO A 56 11.21 -7.41 -19.74
C PRO A 56 12.72 -7.54 -19.51
N GLU A 57 13.24 -6.83 -18.51
CA GLU A 57 14.66 -6.89 -18.12
C GLU A 57 15.00 -8.29 -17.56
N PHE A 58 14.13 -8.84 -16.72
CA PHE A 58 14.27 -10.22 -16.21
C PHE A 58 14.31 -11.25 -17.33
N ALA A 59 13.36 -11.16 -18.28
CA ALA A 59 13.30 -12.07 -19.41
C ALA A 59 14.56 -11.99 -20.28
N HIS A 60 15.07 -10.78 -20.50
CA HIS A 60 16.30 -10.54 -21.24
C HIS A 60 17.53 -11.23 -20.61
N HIS A 61 17.66 -11.16 -19.28
CA HIS A 61 18.77 -11.81 -18.58
C HIS A 61 18.71 -13.34 -18.62
N ILE A 62 17.51 -13.93 -18.65
CA ILE A 62 17.35 -15.40 -18.79
C ILE A 62 17.76 -15.85 -20.19
N GLU A 63 17.35 -15.11 -21.23
CA GLU A 63 17.62 -15.48 -22.62
C GLU A 63 19.12 -15.40 -22.97
N LYS A 64 19.82 -14.38 -22.46
CA LYS A 64 21.23 -14.14 -22.80
C LYS A 64 22.26 -15.01 -22.07
N GLN A 65 21.84 -15.90 -21.15
CA GLN A 65 22.76 -16.73 -20.35
C GLN A 65 23.94 -15.92 -19.78
N VAL A 66 23.63 -14.81 -19.08
CA VAL A 66 24.64 -13.94 -18.47
C VAL A 66 25.63 -14.72 -17.59
N PRO A 67 26.89 -14.26 -17.47
CA PRO A 67 27.90 -14.94 -16.68
C PRO A 67 27.45 -15.13 -15.23
N THR A 68 27.83 -16.27 -14.65
CA THR A 68 27.30 -16.80 -13.37
C THR A 68 27.35 -15.80 -12.21
N ILE A 69 28.38 -14.95 -12.16
CA ILE A 69 28.57 -13.97 -11.08
C ILE A 69 27.54 -12.83 -11.16
N ILE A 70 27.33 -12.26 -12.36
CA ILE A 70 26.36 -11.18 -12.57
C ILE A 70 24.95 -11.74 -12.33
N PHE A 71 24.67 -12.91 -12.89
CA PHE A 71 23.40 -13.61 -12.66
C PHE A 71 23.12 -13.85 -11.17
N ALA A 72 24.12 -14.26 -10.38
CA ALA A 72 24.00 -14.47 -8.94
C ALA A 72 23.73 -13.17 -8.14
N MET A 73 24.16 -12.01 -8.64
CA MET A 73 23.86 -10.71 -8.00
C MET A 73 22.44 -10.22 -8.32
N TYR A 74 21.94 -10.47 -9.53
CA TYR A 74 20.62 -10.00 -10.00
C TYR A 74 19.46 -10.92 -9.63
N MET A 75 19.67 -12.24 -9.54
CA MET A 75 18.57 -13.18 -9.23
C MET A 75 17.95 -13.00 -7.84
N PRO A 76 18.72 -12.76 -6.76
CA PRO A 76 18.15 -12.51 -5.43
C PRO A 76 17.25 -11.29 -5.39
N PHE A 77 17.50 -10.28 -6.25
CA PHE A 77 16.66 -9.09 -6.35
C PHE A 77 15.24 -9.42 -6.79
N TRP A 78 15.08 -10.26 -7.82
CA TRP A 78 13.77 -10.68 -8.31
C TRP A 78 13.00 -11.51 -7.28
N LEU A 79 13.69 -12.39 -6.55
CA LEU A 79 13.09 -13.14 -5.45
C LEU A 79 12.67 -12.21 -4.30
N PHE A 80 13.47 -11.21 -3.97
CA PHE A 80 13.14 -10.24 -2.93
C PHE A 80 11.91 -9.41 -3.31
N VAL A 81 11.82 -8.92 -4.54
CA VAL A 81 10.66 -8.16 -5.03
C VAL A 81 9.39 -9.02 -5.04
N ALA A 82 9.47 -10.28 -5.49
CA ALA A 82 8.36 -11.22 -5.46
C ALA A 82 7.90 -11.56 -4.03
N LEU A 83 8.85 -11.76 -3.11
CA LEU A 83 8.54 -12.02 -1.71
C LEU A 83 7.93 -10.79 -1.04
N GLN A 84 8.46 -9.60 -1.31
CA GLN A 84 7.99 -8.35 -0.72
C GLN A 84 6.59 -7.98 -1.23
N THR A 85 6.31 -8.17 -2.52
CA THR A 85 4.96 -7.98 -3.08
C THR A 85 3.94 -8.89 -2.41
N LEU A 86 4.27 -10.16 -2.20
CA LEU A 86 3.43 -11.11 -1.47
C LEU A 86 3.23 -10.71 0.00
N LEU A 87 4.29 -10.29 0.69
CA LEU A 87 4.19 -9.86 2.09
C LEU A 87 3.30 -8.62 2.25
N TYR A 88 3.40 -7.62 1.35
CA TYR A 88 2.53 -6.45 1.40
C TYR A 88 1.08 -6.72 0.99
N ALA A 89 0.80 -7.86 0.34
CA ALA A 89 -0.57 -8.28 0.06
C ALA A 89 -1.31 -8.66 1.35
N TRP A 90 -0.57 -9.09 2.38
CA TRP A 90 -1.16 -9.45 3.68
C TRP A 90 -1.44 -8.21 4.52
N ALA A 91 -2.46 -8.29 5.37
CA ALA A 91 -2.84 -7.19 6.25
C ALA A 91 -1.73 -6.84 7.24
N ASP A 92 -1.34 -5.57 7.30
CA ASP A 92 -0.58 -5.03 8.43
C ASP A 92 -1.46 -5.12 9.69
N ILE A 93 -0.99 -5.87 10.69
CA ILE A 93 -1.68 -5.97 11.98
C ILE A 93 -1.73 -4.57 12.60
N ARG A 94 -2.92 -3.99 12.65
CA ARG A 94 -3.17 -2.76 13.41
C ARG A 94 -3.25 -3.11 14.90
N SER A 95 -2.82 -2.18 15.74
CA SER A 95 -2.83 -2.34 17.20
C SER A 95 -4.21 -2.81 17.69
N HIS A 96 -4.22 -3.81 18.57
CA HIS A 96 -5.41 -4.44 19.17
C HIS A 96 -6.40 -3.49 19.87
N LYS A 97 -6.05 -2.21 20.03
CA LYS A 97 -6.90 -1.18 20.65
C LYS A 97 -7.74 -0.38 19.65
N ALA A 98 -7.57 -0.59 18.34
CA ALA A 98 -8.38 0.08 17.32
C ALA A 98 -9.76 -0.58 17.20
N GLU A 99 -10.81 0.24 17.05
CA GLU A 99 -12.20 -0.19 16.83
C GLU A 99 -12.31 -1.23 15.71
N LYS A 100 -13.19 -2.22 15.92
CA LYS A 100 -13.36 -3.42 15.08
C LYS A 100 -14.13 -3.11 13.78
N SER A 101 -13.58 -2.26 12.91
CA SER A 101 -14.15 -2.11 11.58
C SER A 101 -13.54 -3.13 10.62
N ALA A 102 -14.38 -4.03 10.09
CA ALA A 102 -13.96 -5.07 9.14
C ALA A 102 -13.27 -4.47 7.89
N GLU A 103 -13.68 -3.27 7.47
CA GLU A 103 -13.01 -2.53 6.40
C GLU A 103 -11.57 -2.17 6.80
N LEU A 104 -11.37 -1.63 8.01
CA LEU A 104 -10.07 -1.14 8.48
C LEU A 104 -9.08 -2.26 8.82
N ASP A 105 -9.58 -3.40 9.29
CA ASP A 105 -8.77 -4.56 9.65
C ASP A 105 -8.50 -5.49 8.47
N SER A 106 -9.23 -5.33 7.36
CA SER A 106 -8.98 -6.07 6.13
C SER A 106 -7.63 -5.72 5.49
N SER A 107 -7.03 -6.71 4.79
CA SER A 107 -5.83 -6.49 3.99
C SER A 107 -6.05 -5.45 2.90
N PHE A 108 -4.97 -4.87 2.39
CA PHE A 108 -5.09 -3.84 1.36
C PHE A 108 -5.87 -4.30 0.12
N ILE A 109 -5.56 -5.49 -0.40
CA ILE A 109 -6.27 -6.05 -1.56
C ILE A 109 -7.73 -6.33 -1.24
N ASN A 110 -8.02 -6.84 -0.04
CA ASN A 110 -9.38 -7.07 0.41
C ASN A 110 -10.18 -5.74 0.46
N ARG A 111 -9.57 -4.66 0.95
CA ARG A 111 -10.19 -3.33 0.92
C ARG A 111 -10.37 -2.79 -0.50
N LEU A 112 -9.37 -2.95 -1.37
CA LEU A 112 -9.39 -2.47 -2.75
C LEU A 112 -10.51 -3.13 -3.56
N THR A 113 -10.72 -4.43 -3.34
CA THR A 113 -11.75 -5.23 -4.00
C THR A 113 -13.09 -5.24 -3.25
N ILE A 114 -13.15 -4.57 -2.09
CA ILE A 114 -14.32 -4.56 -1.19
C ILE A 114 -14.74 -6.00 -0.79
N TRP A 115 -13.78 -6.91 -0.75
CA TRP A 115 -14.04 -8.33 -0.54
C TRP A 115 -14.59 -8.63 0.86
N TRP A 116 -14.29 -7.78 1.83
CA TRP A 116 -14.74 -7.86 3.22
C TRP A 116 -16.27 -7.74 3.31
N PHE A 117 -16.92 -7.12 2.33
CA PHE A 117 -18.37 -6.95 2.28
C PHE A 117 -19.11 -8.18 1.72
N ASN A 118 -18.42 -9.10 1.04
CA ASN A 118 -19.06 -10.26 0.41
C ASN A 118 -19.83 -11.14 1.42
N GLY A 119 -19.38 -11.20 2.67
CA GLY A 119 -20.08 -11.93 3.74
C GLY A 119 -21.51 -11.44 3.94
N VAL A 120 -21.69 -10.11 3.99
CA VAL A 120 -23.01 -9.47 4.13
C VAL A 120 -23.90 -9.78 2.93
N GLN A 121 -23.35 -9.75 1.71
CA GLN A 121 -24.10 -10.05 0.49
C GLN A 121 -24.59 -11.51 0.45
N ILE A 122 -23.76 -12.46 0.86
CA ILE A 122 -24.13 -13.89 0.91
C ILE A 122 -25.24 -14.11 1.94
N ILE A 123 -25.17 -13.47 3.12
CA ILE A 123 -26.20 -13.58 4.15
C ILE A 123 -27.51 -12.95 3.65
N GLY A 124 -27.44 -11.76 3.05
CA GLY A 124 -28.59 -11.07 2.48
C GLY A 124 -29.27 -11.83 1.35
N SER A 125 -28.55 -12.72 0.65
CA SER A 125 -29.16 -13.62 -0.35
C SER A 125 -29.94 -14.78 0.28
N LYS A 126 -29.63 -15.16 1.53
CA LYS A 126 -30.23 -16.32 2.21
C LYS A 126 -31.34 -15.93 3.19
N ARG A 127 -31.23 -14.76 3.82
CA ARG A 127 -32.18 -14.25 4.81
C ARG A 127 -32.15 -12.71 4.85
N ASP A 128 -33.21 -12.12 5.41
CA ASP A 128 -33.24 -10.69 5.71
C ASP A 128 -32.13 -10.32 6.71
N LEU A 129 -31.43 -9.23 6.43
CA LEU A 129 -30.30 -8.77 7.23
C LEU A 129 -30.74 -8.17 8.56
N GLN A 130 -30.08 -8.58 9.64
CA GLN A 130 -30.25 -8.00 10.98
C GLN A 130 -29.10 -7.05 11.30
N MET A 131 -29.27 -6.17 12.29
CA MET A 131 -28.23 -5.22 12.70
C MET A 131 -26.94 -5.91 13.18
N GLU A 132 -27.07 -7.13 13.71
CA GLU A 132 -25.96 -7.96 14.18
C GLU A 132 -25.12 -8.55 13.04
N ASP A 133 -25.68 -8.66 11.83
CA ASP A 133 -24.98 -9.18 10.64
C ASP A 133 -24.13 -8.12 9.94
N LEU A 134 -24.34 -6.85 10.29
CA LEU A 134 -23.66 -5.70 9.68
C LEU A 134 -22.33 -5.43 10.38
N HIS A 135 -21.33 -5.04 9.59
CA HIS A 135 -20.03 -4.64 10.12
C HIS A 135 -20.08 -3.25 10.77
N GLU A 136 -19.28 -3.06 11.83
CA GLU A 136 -19.12 -1.75 12.47
C GLU A 136 -18.49 -0.74 11.49
N LEU A 137 -19.07 0.45 11.49
CA LEU A 137 -18.62 1.54 10.64
C LEU A 137 -17.27 2.06 11.13
N ASN A 138 -16.40 2.43 10.17
CA ASN A 138 -15.19 3.18 10.47
C ASN A 138 -15.52 4.47 11.23
N ARG A 139 -14.86 4.72 12.36
CA ARG A 139 -15.02 5.94 13.16
C ARG A 139 -14.86 7.23 12.37
N GLY A 140 -13.99 7.26 11.35
CA GLY A 140 -13.84 8.43 10.49
C GLY A 140 -15.09 8.75 9.65
N ALA A 141 -15.97 7.77 9.45
CA ALA A 141 -17.21 7.89 8.70
C ALA A 141 -18.45 7.98 9.60
N THR A 142 -18.30 7.94 10.94
CA THR A 142 -19.45 8.05 11.84
C THR A 142 -20.04 9.45 11.79
N SER A 143 -21.35 9.54 11.99
CA SER A 143 -22.07 10.81 12.03
C SER A 143 -21.53 11.74 13.12
N GLU A 144 -21.13 11.19 14.27
CA GLU A 144 -20.51 11.96 15.35
C GLU A 144 -19.22 12.65 14.89
N HIS A 145 -18.31 11.91 14.27
CA HIS A 145 -17.05 12.46 13.78
C HIS A 145 -17.28 13.48 12.66
N LEU A 146 -18.15 13.15 11.71
CA LEU A 146 -18.48 14.01 10.58
C LEU A 146 -19.21 15.29 11.01
N ALA A 147 -20.09 15.24 12.01
CA ALA A 147 -20.79 16.42 12.53
C ALA A 147 -19.81 17.41 13.16
N VAL A 148 -18.87 16.92 13.98
CA VAL A 148 -17.82 17.75 14.57
C VAL A 148 -16.95 18.39 13.49
N LEU A 149 -16.57 17.61 12.46
CA LEU A 149 -15.77 18.10 11.34
C LEU A 149 -16.54 19.15 10.53
N PHE A 150 -17.82 18.92 10.27
CA PHE A 150 -18.71 19.84 9.58
C PHE A 150 -18.82 21.16 10.33
N GLU A 151 -19.12 21.15 11.63
CA GLU A 151 -19.22 22.36 12.44
C GLU A 151 -17.91 23.15 12.47
N LYS A 152 -16.77 22.44 12.62
CA LYS A 152 -15.44 23.04 12.64
C LYS A 152 -15.16 23.87 11.38
N TYR A 153 -15.55 23.38 10.20
CA TYR A 153 -15.27 24.07 8.93
C TYR A 153 -16.42 24.98 8.47
N TRP A 154 -17.66 24.64 8.77
CA TRP A 154 -18.85 25.36 8.32
C TRP A 154 -19.12 26.63 9.11
N LEU A 155 -19.01 26.57 10.45
CA LEU A 155 -19.36 27.71 11.31
C LEU A 155 -18.53 28.98 11.02
N PRO A 156 -17.21 28.91 10.79
CA PRO A 156 -16.43 30.10 10.45
C PRO A 156 -16.88 30.74 9.13
N VAL A 157 -17.14 29.92 8.10
CA VAL A 157 -17.58 30.37 6.77
C VAL A 157 -18.96 30.98 6.85
N MET A 158 -19.90 30.33 7.55
CA MET A 158 -21.25 30.82 7.75
C MET A 158 -21.23 32.18 8.47
N LYS A 159 -20.46 32.32 9.56
CA LYS A 159 -20.33 33.58 10.30
C LYS A 159 -19.74 34.69 9.45
N ALA A 160 -18.71 34.39 8.65
CA ALA A 160 -18.11 35.36 7.73
C ALA A 160 -19.07 35.80 6.61
N TYR A 161 -19.92 34.90 6.12
CA TYR A 161 -20.96 35.26 5.16
C TYR A 161 -22.06 36.13 5.81
N GLN A 162 -22.51 35.77 7.01
CA GLN A 162 -23.51 36.53 7.74
C GLN A 162 -23.04 37.95 8.06
N SER A 163 -21.78 38.14 8.49
CA SER A 163 -21.24 39.48 8.75
C SER A 163 -21.18 40.35 7.49
N LYS A 164 -20.78 39.79 6.34
CA LYS A 164 -20.84 40.50 5.04
C LYS A 164 -22.25 40.88 4.65
N LYS A 165 -23.23 39.97 4.83
CA LYS A 165 -24.63 40.25 4.52
C LYS A 165 -25.20 41.38 5.37
N ILE A 166 -24.78 41.51 6.63
CA ILE A 166 -25.19 42.60 7.52
C ILE A 166 -24.55 43.94 7.09
N LEU A 167 -23.30 43.95 6.64
CA LEU A 167 -22.60 45.17 6.20
C LEU A 167 -23.15 45.76 4.89
N HIS A 168 -23.75 44.93 4.03
CA HIS A 168 -24.29 45.33 2.73
C HIS A 168 -25.82 45.58 2.76
N LYS A 169 -26.43 45.65 3.93
CA LYS A 169 -27.85 45.92 4.12
C LYS A 169 -28.03 47.21 4.92
#